data_AF-A0A0F2TKW0-F1
#
_entry.id   AF-A0A0F2TKW0-F1
#
_cell.length_a   1.000
_cell.length_b   1.000
_cell.length_c   1.000
_cell.angle_alpha   90.00
_cell.angle_beta   90.00
_cell.angle_gamma   90.00
#
_symmetry.space_group_name_H-M   'P 1'
#
loop_
_entity.id
_entity.type
_entity.pdbx_description
1 polymer ?
#
loop_
_entity_poly.entity_id
_entity_poly.type
_entity_poly.pdbx_seq_one_letter_code
_entity_poly.pdbx_strand_id
1 'polypeptide(L)'
;MSYELQALIGTLELLTVAAAEVPVARVVPLAQGLAMLPVTSAVLAALQGDGAAARTSVARTSVAHPPAAHTSAAGSGFGRHADGFELRLAAWSKAGPIACVEAEGFGDGGIRRAAVWSDGRIVLGPLAEGESVEGESTEGEPVAGESVEGEGGDPISRALRLLGVRVTAGRVDECDAVGLSAHRSTTGWAAAVG
;
A
#
# COMPACT_ATOMS: atom_id res chain seq x y z
N MET A 1 -9.77 20.97 3.72
CA MET A 1 -9.81 20.00 4.83
C MET A 1 -8.85 18.89 4.47
N SER A 2 -7.79 18.66 5.25
CA SER A 2 -6.78 17.65 4.94
C SER A 2 -7.34 16.23 5.14
N TYR A 3 -6.96 15.33 4.24
CA TYR A 3 -7.21 13.90 4.36
C TYR A 3 -5.85 13.21 4.46
N GLU A 4 -5.60 12.48 5.54
CA GLU A 4 -4.34 11.77 5.76
C GLU A 4 -4.67 10.32 6.04
N LEU A 5 -4.14 9.40 5.24
CA LEU A 5 -4.31 7.97 5.44
C LEU A 5 -3.04 7.24 5.10
N GLN A 6 -2.55 6.44 6.03
CA GLN A 6 -1.51 5.45 5.82
C GLN A 6 -2.01 4.11 6.35
N ALA A 7 -2.22 3.12 5.48
CA ALA A 7 -2.83 1.86 5.90
C ALA A 7 -2.37 0.65 5.09
N LEU A 8 -2.47 -0.53 5.72
CA LEU A 8 -2.58 -1.81 5.03
C LEU A 8 -4.05 -2.19 4.93
N ILE A 9 -4.47 -2.74 3.79
CA ILE A 9 -5.84 -3.22 3.55
C ILE A 9 -5.76 -4.65 3.03
N GLY A 10 -6.59 -5.54 3.56
CA GLY A 10 -6.65 -6.95 3.18
C GLY A 10 -7.84 -7.62 3.84
N THR A 11 -7.96 -8.94 3.73
CA THR A 11 -9.02 -9.68 4.45
C THR A 11 -8.85 -9.52 5.97
N LEU A 12 -9.97 -9.55 6.71
CA LEU A 12 -9.95 -9.47 8.17
C LEU A 12 -9.07 -10.56 8.81
N GLU A 13 -9.15 -11.80 8.31
CA GLU A 13 -8.37 -12.91 8.82
C GLU A 13 -6.86 -12.66 8.68
N LEU A 14 -6.43 -12.24 7.50
CA LEU A 14 -5.04 -11.92 7.20
C LEU A 14 -4.50 -10.79 8.07
N LEU A 15 -5.22 -9.68 8.19
CA LEU A 15 -4.77 -8.54 8.98
C LEU A 15 -4.79 -8.82 10.48
N THR A 16 -5.63 -9.74 10.94
CA THR A 16 -5.60 -10.21 12.34
C THR A 16 -4.31 -10.97 12.64
N VAL A 17 -3.85 -11.83 11.71
CA VAL A 17 -2.55 -12.52 11.82
C VAL A 17 -1.41 -11.52 11.79
N ALA A 18 -1.41 -10.58 10.84
CA ALA A 18 -0.39 -9.53 10.75
C ALA A 18 -0.31 -8.66 12.02
N ALA A 19 -1.45 -8.32 12.62
CA ALA A 19 -1.49 -7.56 13.86
C ALA A 19 -1.00 -8.35 15.08
N ALA A 20 -1.12 -9.68 15.08
CA ALA A 20 -0.57 -10.53 16.15
C ALA A 20 0.97 -10.48 16.20
N GLU A 21 1.63 -10.25 15.05
CA GLU A 21 3.09 -10.07 14.96
C GLU A 21 3.56 -8.64 15.28
N VAL A 22 2.63 -7.71 15.51
CA VAL A 22 2.90 -6.28 15.74
C VAL A 22 2.03 -5.78 16.89
N PRO A 23 2.48 -5.85 18.15
CA PRO A 23 1.64 -5.59 19.33
C PRO A 23 0.94 -4.22 19.38
N VAL A 24 1.49 -3.23 18.68
CA VAL A 24 0.94 -1.87 18.56
C VAL A 24 -0.06 -1.69 17.40
N ALA A 25 -0.18 -2.68 16.52
CA ALA A 25 -1.11 -2.65 15.41
C ALA A 25 -2.54 -2.88 15.88
N ARG A 26 -3.49 -2.24 15.18
CA ARG A 26 -4.92 -2.37 15.42
C ARG A 26 -5.60 -2.65 14.09
N VAL A 27 -6.54 -3.59 14.11
CA VAL A 27 -7.30 -3.98 12.92
C VAL A 27 -8.68 -3.34 13.04
N VAL A 28 -9.09 -2.60 12.01
CA VAL A 28 -10.41 -1.99 11.91
C VAL A 28 -11.18 -2.73 10.81
N PRO A 29 -12.30 -3.39 11.11
CA PRO A 29 -13.12 -4.02 10.10
C PRO A 29 -13.64 -2.99 9.09
N LEU A 30 -13.62 -3.36 7.80
CA LEU A 30 -14.25 -2.64 6.71
C LEU A 30 -15.42 -3.46 6.17
N ALA A 31 -16.17 -2.89 5.22
CA ALA A 31 -17.20 -3.67 4.53
C ALA A 31 -16.59 -4.77 3.64
N GLN A 32 -17.43 -5.70 3.19
CA GLN A 32 -17.08 -6.76 2.23
C GLN A 32 -15.98 -7.73 2.72
N GLY A 33 -15.89 -7.96 4.03
CA GLY A 33 -14.95 -8.92 4.63
C GLY A 33 -13.49 -8.43 4.67
N LEU A 34 -13.25 -7.19 4.26
CA LEU A 34 -11.96 -6.54 4.39
C LEU A 34 -11.78 -5.94 5.77
N ALA A 35 -10.54 -5.62 6.08
CA ALA A 35 -10.16 -4.80 7.20
C ALA A 35 -9.03 -3.86 6.78
N MET A 36 -8.76 -2.89 7.63
CA MET A 36 -7.58 -2.03 7.54
C MET A 36 -6.74 -2.10 8.81
N LEU A 37 -5.44 -1.89 8.65
CA LEU A 37 -4.47 -1.73 9.72
C LEU A 37 -3.80 -0.37 9.52
N PRO A 38 -4.13 0.66 10.34
CA PRO A 38 -3.50 1.97 10.23
C PRO A 38 -2.00 1.88 10.52
N VAL A 39 -1.18 2.30 9.56
CA VAL A 39 0.29 2.28 9.66
C VAL A 39 0.76 3.58 10.30
N THR A 40 0.57 3.68 11.61
CA THR A 40 1.13 4.78 12.41
C THR A 40 2.65 4.67 12.50
N SER A 41 3.34 5.73 12.95
CA SER A 41 4.78 5.71 13.17
C SER A 41 5.22 4.60 14.15
N ALA A 42 4.41 4.29 15.16
CA ALA A 42 4.69 3.20 16.10
C ALA A 42 4.60 1.82 15.44
N VAL A 43 3.59 1.60 14.59
CA VAL A 43 3.44 0.38 13.80
C VAL A 43 4.62 0.23 12.83
N LEU A 44 4.98 1.32 12.14
CA LEU A 44 6.11 1.31 11.21
C LEU A 44 7.42 0.97 11.93
N ALA A 45 7.70 1.58 13.08
CA ALA A 45 8.88 1.27 13.88
C ALA A 45 8.91 -0.20 14.34
N ALA A 46 7.77 -0.75 14.76
CA ALA A 46 7.67 -2.15 15.18
C ALA A 46 7.92 -3.13 14.03
N LEU A 47 7.44 -2.81 12.82
CA LEU A 47 7.68 -3.62 11.60
C LEU A 47 9.16 -3.63 11.20
N GLN A 48 9.91 -2.57 11.53
CA GLN A 48 11.34 -2.43 11.25
C GLN A 48 12.24 -3.11 12.30
N GLY A 49 11.77 -3.21 13.55
CA GLY A 49 12.57 -3.60 14.71
C GLY A 49 13.17 -5.02 14.69
N ASP A 50 12.57 -5.97 13.99
CA ASP A 50 13.10 -7.35 13.89
C ASP A 50 14.18 -7.53 12.81
N GLY A 51 14.24 -6.65 11.82
CA GLY A 51 15.19 -6.74 10.70
C GLY A 51 16.58 -6.18 11.00
N ALA A 52 16.70 -5.34 12.04
CA ALA A 52 17.97 -4.69 12.39
C ALA A 52 18.93 -5.64 13.14
N ALA A 53 18.42 -6.56 13.96
CA ALA A 53 19.25 -7.48 14.74
C ALA A 53 19.91 -8.57 13.89
N ALA A 54 19.26 -9.02 12.80
CA ALA A 54 19.77 -10.09 11.94
C ALA A 54 20.92 -9.66 11.01
N ARG A 55 21.09 -8.35 10.73
CA ARG A 55 22.15 -7.85 9.85
C ARG A 55 23.49 -7.61 10.55
N THR A 56 23.51 -7.62 11.88
CA THR A 56 24.73 -7.35 12.67
C THR A 56 25.50 -8.61 13.06
N SER A 57 24.98 -9.82 12.75
CA SER A 57 25.61 -11.09 13.17
C SER A 57 26.27 -11.90 12.04
N VAL A 58 26.44 -11.34 10.85
CA VAL A 58 27.19 -11.96 9.73
C VAL A 58 28.40 -11.14 9.32
N ALA A 59 29.08 -10.54 10.29
CA ALA A 59 30.48 -10.14 10.15
C ALA A 59 31.36 -11.15 10.86
N ARG A 60 31.51 -12.36 10.30
CA ARG A 60 32.71 -13.18 10.48
C ARG A 60 32.81 -14.24 9.38
N THR A 61 33.71 -13.93 8.46
CA THR A 61 34.45 -14.85 7.58
C THR A 61 33.63 -15.59 6.53
N SER A 62 33.41 -14.94 5.39
CA SER A 62 33.38 -15.67 4.12
C SER A 62 34.16 -14.88 3.07
N VAL A 63 35.13 -15.57 2.47
CA VAL A 63 35.96 -15.10 1.36
C VAL A 63 35.07 -14.64 0.21
N ALA A 64 35.46 -13.53 -0.41
CA ALA A 64 34.75 -12.86 -1.48
C ALA A 64 34.41 -13.81 -2.64
N HIS A 65 33.12 -14.02 -2.85
CA HIS A 65 32.54 -14.28 -4.16
C HIS A 65 31.77 -13.00 -4.52
N PRO A 66 31.91 -12.44 -5.74
CA PRO A 66 31.07 -11.31 -6.12
C PRO A 66 29.62 -11.80 -6.06
N PRO A 67 28.72 -11.17 -5.29
CA PRO A 67 27.33 -11.49 -5.44
C PRO A 67 26.93 -11.11 -6.87
N ALA A 68 26.47 -12.10 -7.64
CA ALA A 68 25.58 -11.84 -8.74
C ALA A 68 24.52 -10.87 -8.20
N ALA A 69 24.41 -9.71 -8.83
CA ALA A 69 23.59 -8.60 -8.38
C ALA A 69 22.26 -9.14 -7.82
N HIS A 70 22.13 -9.12 -6.49
CA HIS A 70 20.81 -8.95 -5.93
C HIS A 70 20.45 -7.56 -6.43
N THR A 71 19.71 -7.50 -7.54
CA THR A 71 18.94 -6.33 -7.87
C THR A 71 18.12 -6.07 -6.62
N SER A 72 18.61 -5.16 -5.77
CA SER A 72 17.79 -4.47 -4.79
C SER A 72 16.62 -3.99 -5.63
N ALA A 73 15.49 -4.68 -5.51
CA ALA A 73 14.27 -4.30 -6.16
C ALA A 73 14.12 -2.80 -5.89
N ALA A 74 13.93 -2.03 -6.94
CA ALA A 74 13.61 -0.62 -6.81
C ALA A 74 12.59 -0.51 -5.67
N GLY A 75 12.97 0.18 -4.59
CA GLY A 75 12.12 0.29 -3.40
C GLY A 75 10.73 0.71 -3.86
N SER A 76 9.70 0.22 -3.19
CA SER A 76 8.31 0.31 -3.64
C SER A 76 7.75 1.73 -3.78
N GLY A 77 8.55 2.80 -3.93
CA GLY A 77 8.09 4.19 -4.12
C GLY A 77 7.38 4.80 -2.92
N PHE A 78 6.99 3.98 -1.93
CA PHE A 78 6.58 4.41 -0.61
C PHE A 78 7.83 4.83 0.17
N GLY A 79 7.79 5.99 0.82
CA GLY A 79 8.85 6.47 1.73
C GLY A 79 9.09 5.60 2.98
N ARG A 80 8.65 4.34 3.00
CA ARG A 80 8.79 3.37 4.10
C ARG A 80 10.10 2.59 3.95
N HIS A 81 11.21 3.31 4.06
CA HIS A 81 12.56 2.83 3.74
C HIS A 81 13.15 1.85 4.78
N ALA A 82 12.63 0.63 4.85
CA ALA A 82 13.37 -0.50 5.41
C ALA A 82 12.91 -1.83 4.80
N ASP A 83 13.87 -2.66 4.40
CA ASP A 83 13.68 -4.02 3.87
C ASP A 83 12.72 -4.86 4.73
N GLY A 84 12.72 -4.65 6.05
CA GLY A 84 11.88 -5.40 6.99
C GLY A 84 10.37 -5.22 6.78
N PHE A 85 9.92 -4.03 6.35
CA PHE A 85 8.50 -3.78 6.10
C PHE A 85 8.01 -4.54 4.86
N GLU A 86 8.70 -4.38 3.74
CA GLU A 86 8.34 -5.05 2.49
C GLU A 86 8.48 -6.58 2.58
N LEU A 87 9.47 -7.09 3.32
CA LEU A 87 9.62 -8.52 3.59
C LEU A 87 8.43 -9.10 4.35
N ARG A 88 7.89 -8.37 5.34
CA ARG A 88 6.67 -8.79 6.05
C ARG A 88 5.45 -8.78 5.14
N LEU A 89 5.27 -7.73 4.32
CA LEU A 89 4.17 -7.71 3.34
C LEU A 89 4.28 -8.88 2.36
N ALA A 90 5.47 -9.16 1.84
CA ALA A 90 5.70 -10.31 0.99
C ALA A 90 5.35 -11.62 1.71
N ALA A 91 5.81 -11.82 2.95
CA ALA A 91 5.50 -13.02 3.72
C ALA A 91 3.99 -13.19 3.96
N TRP A 92 3.31 -12.17 4.46
CA TRP A 92 1.87 -12.21 4.73
C TRP A 92 1.04 -12.36 3.45
N SER A 93 1.47 -11.75 2.35
CA SER A 93 0.74 -11.82 1.08
C SER A 93 0.64 -13.21 0.46
N LYS A 94 1.37 -14.20 0.99
CA LYS A 94 1.20 -15.62 0.64
C LYS A 94 -0.14 -16.20 1.10
N ALA A 95 -0.74 -15.64 2.14
CA ALA A 95 -2.05 -16.06 2.63
C ALA A 95 -3.21 -15.35 1.93
N GLY A 96 -2.96 -14.22 1.26
CA GLY A 96 -3.95 -13.46 0.50
C GLY A 96 -3.41 -12.08 0.11
N PRO A 97 -4.06 -11.37 -0.83
CA PRO A 97 -3.56 -10.09 -1.28
C PRO A 97 -3.64 -9.01 -0.18
N ILE A 98 -2.63 -8.14 -0.12
CA ILE A 98 -2.55 -6.99 0.80
C ILE A 98 -2.22 -5.74 0.00
N ALA A 99 -3.03 -4.69 0.14
CA ALA A 99 -2.72 -3.37 -0.38
C ALA A 99 -2.03 -2.51 0.69
N CYS A 100 -0.98 -1.79 0.31
CA CYS A 100 -0.48 -0.65 1.06
C CYS A 100 -0.98 0.63 0.38
N VAL A 101 -1.59 1.53 1.15
CA VAL A 101 -2.15 2.78 0.64
C VAL A 101 -1.64 3.98 1.43
N GLU A 102 -1.46 5.08 0.72
CA GLU A 102 -1.11 6.39 1.25
C GLU A 102 -1.97 7.45 0.57
N ALA A 103 -2.51 8.36 1.37
CA ALA A 103 -3.17 9.56 0.88
C ALA A 103 -2.80 10.72 1.80
N GLU A 104 -2.30 11.81 1.25
CA GLU A 104 -2.08 13.05 1.96
C GLU A 104 -2.71 14.20 1.17
N GLY A 105 -3.70 14.85 1.77
CA GLY A 105 -4.43 15.96 1.19
C GLY A 105 -3.82 17.28 1.66
N PHE A 106 -2.99 17.87 0.83
CA PHE A 106 -2.71 19.31 0.86
C PHE A 106 -2.62 19.86 -0.57
N GLY A 107 -3.40 20.91 -0.86
CA GLY A 107 -3.39 21.57 -2.16
C GLY A 107 -3.90 20.73 -3.34
N ASP A 108 -3.57 21.19 -4.54
CA ASP A 108 -3.90 20.65 -5.87
C ASP A 108 -2.96 19.52 -6.34
N GLY A 109 -2.24 18.88 -5.42
CA GLY A 109 -1.26 17.83 -5.72
C GLY A 109 -1.03 16.87 -4.55
N GLY A 110 -2.11 16.51 -3.83
CA GLY A 110 -2.03 15.57 -2.71
C GLY A 110 -1.45 14.22 -3.14
N ILE A 111 -0.52 13.67 -2.35
CA ILE A 111 0.12 12.39 -2.67
C ILE A 111 -0.90 11.28 -2.41
N ARG A 112 -1.36 10.60 -3.46
CA ARG A 112 -2.11 9.36 -3.36
C ARG A 112 -1.29 8.24 -3.97
N ARG A 113 -1.02 7.20 -3.18
CA ARG A 113 -0.23 6.04 -3.59
C ARG A 113 -0.85 4.74 -3.18
N ALA A 114 -0.68 3.73 -4.02
CA ALA A 114 -1.09 2.37 -3.70
C ALA A 114 -0.16 1.32 -4.33
N ALA A 115 0.10 0.24 -3.60
CA ALA A 115 0.67 -0.99 -4.14
C ALA A 115 -0.03 -2.20 -3.54
N VAL A 116 -0.03 -3.32 -4.29
CA VAL A 116 -0.65 -4.58 -3.85
C VAL A 116 0.40 -5.68 -3.92
N TRP A 117 0.54 -6.42 -2.82
CA TRP A 117 1.30 -7.65 -2.75
C TRP A 117 0.36 -8.85 -2.82
N SER A 118 0.76 -9.87 -3.57
CA SER A 118 0.12 -11.18 -3.63
C SER A 118 1.18 -12.25 -3.87
N ASP A 119 1.10 -13.37 -3.14
CA ASP A 119 2.06 -14.48 -3.24
C ASP A 119 3.54 -14.06 -3.11
N GLY A 120 3.82 -13.14 -2.19
CA GLY A 120 5.17 -12.64 -1.94
C GLY A 120 5.71 -11.66 -2.98
N ARG A 121 4.88 -11.20 -3.91
CA ARG A 121 5.30 -10.30 -5.00
C ARG A 121 4.40 -9.09 -5.08
N ILE A 122 4.95 -7.98 -5.57
CA ILE A 122 4.14 -6.82 -5.95
C ILE A 122 3.42 -7.14 -7.26
N VAL A 123 2.10 -7.08 -7.25
CA VAL A 123 1.23 -7.30 -8.42
C VAL A 123 0.59 -6.01 -8.93
N LEU A 124 0.68 -4.92 -8.16
CA LEU A 124 0.32 -3.56 -8.57
C LEU A 124 1.23 -2.55 -7.88
N GLY A 125 1.68 -1.55 -8.63
CA GLY A 125 2.31 -0.36 -8.10
C GLY A 125 3.78 -0.49 -7.71
N PRO A 126 4.33 0.51 -6.99
CA PRO A 126 3.65 1.72 -6.53
C PRO A 126 3.03 2.50 -7.68
N LEU A 127 1.75 2.82 -7.55
CA LEU A 127 1.12 3.84 -8.37
C LEU A 127 1.14 5.13 -7.56
N ALA A 128 1.48 6.25 -8.19
CA ALA A 128 1.29 7.59 -7.65
C ALA A 128 0.37 8.39 -8.57
N GLU A 129 -0.51 9.21 -7.98
CA GLU A 129 -1.27 10.20 -8.75
C GLU A 129 -0.29 11.18 -9.43
N GLY A 130 -0.40 11.33 -10.75
CA GLY A 130 0.47 12.22 -11.54
C GLY A 130 1.67 11.57 -12.25
N GLU A 131 1.88 10.25 -12.15
CA GLU A 131 2.83 9.55 -13.03
C GLU A 131 2.20 9.36 -14.43
N SER A 132 2.15 10.44 -15.20
CA SER A 132 2.06 10.35 -16.65
C SER A 132 3.28 9.56 -17.12
N VAL A 133 3.07 8.34 -17.59
CA VAL A 133 4.09 7.64 -18.37
C VAL A 133 4.48 8.60 -19.49
N GLU A 134 5.74 9.07 -19.52
CA GLU A 134 6.28 9.72 -20.72
C GLU A 134 6.37 8.65 -21.81
N GLY A 135 5.22 8.30 -22.37
CA GLY A 135 5.11 7.69 -23.67
C GLY A 135 5.39 8.79 -24.68
N GLU A 136 6.49 8.63 -25.39
CA GLU A 136 6.81 9.31 -26.64
C GLU A 136 5.56 9.84 -27.36
N SER A 137 5.38 11.17 -27.30
CA SER A 137 4.41 11.85 -28.14
C SER A 137 4.86 11.69 -29.59
N THR A 138 4.36 10.66 -30.27
CA THR A 138 4.43 10.62 -31.73
C THR A 138 3.46 11.68 -32.21
N GLU A 139 4.01 12.77 -32.74
CA GLU A 139 3.26 13.90 -33.28
C GLU A 139 2.29 13.43 -34.37
N GLY A 140 1.03 13.24 -33.97
CA GLY A 140 -0.10 12.90 -34.81
C GLY A 140 -1.35 13.43 -34.11
N GLU A 141 -2.01 14.40 -34.73
CA GLU A 141 -3.12 15.17 -34.14
C GLU A 141 -4.18 14.28 -33.46
N PRO A 142 -4.64 14.61 -32.24
CA PRO A 142 -5.79 13.95 -31.68
C PRO A 142 -7.06 14.39 -32.42
N VAL A 143 -7.81 13.41 -32.94
CA VAL A 143 -9.15 13.63 -33.45
C VAL A 143 -10.01 14.17 -32.30
N ALA A 144 -10.60 15.34 -32.51
CA ALA A 144 -11.54 15.95 -31.57
C ALA A 144 -12.70 15.01 -31.26
N GLY A 145 -12.84 14.56 -30.01
CA GLY A 145 -14.03 13.81 -29.59
C GLY A 145 -13.90 12.99 -28.32
N GLU A 146 -12.70 12.60 -27.91
CA GLU A 146 -12.53 11.81 -26.68
C GLU A 146 -11.14 12.04 -26.10
N SER A 147 -11.03 13.02 -25.20
CA SER A 147 -10.16 12.78 -24.04
C SER A 147 -10.82 11.63 -23.30
N VAL A 148 -10.46 10.39 -23.65
CA VAL A 148 -10.64 9.30 -22.72
C VAL A 148 -9.80 9.72 -21.52
N GLU A 149 -10.46 10.15 -20.44
CA GLU A 149 -9.91 10.12 -19.09
C GLU A 149 -9.54 8.65 -18.84
N GLY A 150 -8.38 8.26 -19.37
CA GLY A 150 -8.12 6.92 -19.88
C GLY A 150 -7.24 6.12 -18.95
N GLU A 151 -7.87 5.14 -18.31
CA GLU A 151 -7.26 3.93 -17.76
C GLU A 151 -6.40 4.03 -16.48
N GLY A 152 -6.25 5.23 -15.92
CA GLY A 152 -5.55 5.46 -14.65
C GLY A 152 -6.47 5.91 -13.52
N GLY A 153 -7.48 5.12 -13.13
CA GLY A 153 -8.32 5.48 -11.96
C GLY A 153 -7.49 5.67 -10.68
N ASP A 154 -8.05 6.40 -9.69
CA ASP A 154 -7.45 6.66 -8.37
C ASP A 154 -6.64 5.46 -7.85
N PRO A 155 -5.34 5.63 -7.47
CA PRO A 155 -4.47 4.53 -7.07
C PRO A 155 -5.07 3.61 -6.01
N ILE A 156 -5.74 4.19 -5.01
CA ILE A 156 -6.37 3.44 -3.91
C ILE A 156 -7.54 2.62 -4.44
N SER A 157 -8.42 3.22 -5.23
CA SER A 157 -9.55 2.53 -5.86
C SER A 157 -9.10 1.38 -6.75
N ARG A 158 -8.00 1.53 -7.50
CA ARG A 158 -7.42 0.45 -8.32
C ARG A 158 -6.89 -0.69 -7.46
N ALA A 159 -6.21 -0.40 -6.35
CA ALA A 159 -5.77 -1.42 -5.41
C ALA A 159 -6.95 -2.17 -4.76
N LEU A 160 -8.01 -1.46 -4.39
CA LEU A 160 -9.23 -2.06 -3.82
C LEU A 160 -9.92 -3.01 -4.80
N ARG A 161 -9.98 -2.69 -6.10
CA ARG A 161 -10.49 -3.61 -7.14
C ARG A 161 -9.71 -4.92 -7.18
N LEU A 162 -8.37 -4.86 -7.04
CA LEU A 162 -7.54 -6.08 -6.99
C LEU A 162 -7.75 -6.89 -5.71
N LEU A 163 -8.16 -6.26 -4.61
CA LEU A 163 -8.62 -6.97 -3.41
C LEU A 163 -10.03 -7.56 -3.56
N GLY A 164 -10.70 -7.34 -4.70
CA GLY A 164 -12.03 -7.87 -4.98
C GLY A 164 -13.19 -6.98 -4.53
N VAL A 165 -12.92 -5.72 -4.15
CA VAL A 165 -13.97 -4.76 -3.78
C VAL A 165 -14.91 -4.53 -4.95
N ARG A 166 -16.21 -4.53 -4.65
CA ARG A 166 -17.26 -4.19 -5.61
C ARG A 166 -17.99 -2.94 -5.17
N VAL A 167 -18.23 -2.03 -6.11
CA VAL A 167 -19.11 -0.88 -5.88
C VAL A 167 -20.55 -1.39 -5.88
N THR A 168 -21.24 -1.22 -4.75
CA THR A 168 -22.64 -1.60 -4.58
C THR A 168 -23.56 -0.42 -4.87
N ALA A 169 -24.86 -0.68 -5.12
CA ALA A 169 -25.80 0.38 -5.44
C ALA A 169 -25.84 1.46 -4.34
N GLY A 170 -25.72 2.73 -4.73
CA GLY A 170 -25.69 3.87 -3.80
C GLY A 170 -24.31 4.18 -3.21
N ARG A 171 -23.24 3.58 -3.73
CA ARG A 171 -21.85 3.94 -3.42
C ARG A 171 -21.20 4.65 -4.60
N VAL A 172 -20.36 5.63 -4.30
CA VAL A 172 -19.72 6.49 -5.32
C VAL A 172 -18.55 5.78 -5.98
N ASP A 173 -17.70 5.13 -5.18
CA ASP A 173 -16.48 4.46 -5.63
C ASP A 173 -16.12 3.31 -4.68
N GLU A 174 -14.99 2.64 -4.93
CA GLU A 174 -14.50 1.55 -4.09
C GLU A 174 -14.19 1.99 -2.65
N CYS A 175 -13.66 3.19 -2.44
CA CYS A 175 -13.32 3.72 -1.12
C CYS A 175 -14.60 3.92 -0.28
N ASP A 176 -15.64 4.48 -0.88
CA ASP A 176 -16.96 4.63 -0.29
C ASP A 176 -17.62 3.26 -0.04
N ALA A 177 -17.46 2.32 -0.98
CA ALA A 177 -18.02 0.98 -0.86
C ALA A 177 -17.47 0.16 0.31
N VAL A 178 -16.23 0.42 0.75
CA VAL A 178 -15.63 -0.21 1.93
C VAL A 178 -15.68 0.65 3.20
N GLY A 179 -16.08 1.92 3.08
CA GLY A 179 -16.19 2.84 4.21
C GLY A 179 -14.89 3.56 4.60
N LEU A 180 -13.93 3.73 3.70
CA LEU A 180 -12.67 4.46 3.96
C LEU A 180 -12.89 5.96 4.26
N SER A 181 -14.11 6.45 4.05
CA SER A 181 -14.54 7.82 4.37
C SER A 181 -14.99 8.00 5.84
N ALA A 182 -14.97 6.96 6.69
CA ALA A 182 -15.39 7.08 8.09
C ALA A 182 -14.48 7.98 8.94
N HIS A 183 -13.16 7.98 8.67
CA HIS A 183 -12.20 8.90 9.30
C HIS A 183 -11.32 9.59 8.25
N ARG A 184 -10.82 10.77 8.60
CA ARG A 184 -10.00 11.63 7.73
C ARG A 184 -8.51 11.61 8.07
N SER A 185 -8.11 10.94 9.16
CA SER A 185 -6.71 10.81 9.59
C SER A 185 -6.35 9.36 9.95
N THR A 186 -5.11 8.95 9.71
CA THR A 186 -4.53 7.67 10.14
C THR A 186 -4.73 7.46 11.65
N THR A 187 -4.48 8.52 12.42
CA THR A 187 -4.64 8.53 13.89
C THR A 187 -6.10 8.38 14.31
N GLY A 188 -7.03 8.98 13.57
CA GLY A 188 -8.47 8.85 13.81
C GLY A 188 -8.93 7.41 13.63
N TRP A 189 -8.45 6.73 12.58
CA TRP A 189 -8.69 5.30 12.38
C TRP A 189 -8.08 4.44 13.50
N ALA A 190 -6.85 4.73 13.91
CA ALA A 190 -6.19 3.98 14.98
C ALA A 190 -6.89 4.12 16.34
N ALA A 191 -7.53 5.26 16.60
CA ALA A 191 -8.27 5.53 17.83
C ALA A 191 -9.71 4.98 17.84
N ALA A 192 -10.27 4.64 16.67
CA ALA A 192 -11.66 4.18 16.54
C ALA A 192 -11.89 2.74 17.03
N VAL A 193 -10.83 1.99 17.33
CA VAL A 193 -10.91 0.63 17.88
C VAL A 193 -11.10 0.71 19.39
N GLY A 194 -12.35 0.63 19.84
CA GLY A 194 -12.78 0.57 21.24
C GLY A 194 -13.71 -0.60 21.48
#